data_AF-A0A2G5B0J1-F1
#
_entry.id   AF-A0A2G5B0J1-F1
#
_cell.length_a   1.000
_cell.length_b   1.000
_cell.length_c   1.000
_cell.angle_alpha   90.00
_cell.angle_beta   90.00
_cell.angle_gamma   90.00
#
_symmetry.space_group_name_H-M   'P 1'
#
loop_
_entity.id
_entity.type
_entity.pdbx_description
1 polymer ?
#
loop_
_entity_poly.entity_id
_entity_poly.type
_entity_poly.pdbx_seq_one_letter_code
_entity_poly.pdbx_strand_id
1 'polypeptide(L)' 'VHKRVALSPVGRPLNKLKSVYELVIVIADAMHCHMEIANKCGILHRDISWNNVLFRRESGLVQGMLIDFD' A
#
# COMPACT_ATOMS: atom_id res chain seq x y z
N VAL A 1 -2.15 -4.50 -26.60
CA VAL A 1 -3.25 -3.63 -26.08
C VAL A 1 -2.94 -3.33 -24.63
N HIS A 2 -2.74 -2.06 -24.26
CA HIS A 2 -2.55 -1.66 -22.85
C HIS A 2 -3.92 -1.36 -22.23
N LYS A 3 -4.24 -1.99 -21.09
CA LYS A 3 -5.44 -1.66 -20.31
C LYS A 3 -5.02 -0.78 -19.12
N ARG A 4 -5.81 0.23 -18.78
CA ARG A 4 -5.61 1.10 -17.61
C ARG A 4 -6.93 1.17 -16.84
N VAL A 5 -6.89 0.86 -15.55
CA VAL A 5 -8.04 1.01 -14.65
C VAL A 5 -7.79 2.23 -13.79
N ALA A 6 -8.70 3.21 -13.82
CA ALA A 6 -8.63 4.38 -12.96
C ALA A 6 -9.54 4.15 -11.75
N LEU A 7 -8.92 4.05 -10.57
CA LEU A 7 -9.63 3.97 -9.29
C LEU A 7 -9.69 5.37 -8.67
N SER A 8 -10.74 5.67 -7.91
CA SER A 8 -10.78 6.90 -7.10
C SER A 8 -9.61 6.88 -6.10
N PRO A 9 -9.00 8.03 -5.77
CA PRO A 9 -7.86 8.05 -4.88
C PRO A 9 -8.28 7.66 -3.45
N VAL A 10 -7.94 6.43 -3.04
CA VAL A 10 -8.21 5.91 -1.68
C VAL A 10 -7.06 6.28 -0.71
N GLY A 11 -5.88 6.64 -1.23
CA GLY A 11 -4.68 6.94 -0.45
C GLY A 11 -3.80 8.03 -1.04
N ARG A 12 -2.71 8.33 -0.34
CA ARG A 12 -1.69 9.33 -0.68
C ARG A 12 -0.33 8.66 -0.89
N PRO A 13 0.53 9.19 -1.77
CA PRO A 13 1.87 8.65 -2.00
C PRO A 13 2.79 8.85 -0.78
N LEU A 14 3.75 7.94 -0.58
CA LEU A 14 4.67 7.92 0.57
C LEU A 14 5.47 9.23 0.76
N ASN A 15 5.72 10.00 -0.30
CA ASN A 15 6.42 11.29 -0.21
C ASN A 15 5.63 12.39 0.55
N LYS A 16 4.38 12.13 0.94
CA LYS A 16 3.57 13.02 1.79
C LYS A 16 3.55 12.62 3.27
N LEU A 17 4.31 11.58 3.65
CA LEU A 17 4.50 11.22 5.04
C LEU A 17 5.27 12.30 5.80
N LYS A 18 4.99 12.44 7.08
CA LYS A 18 5.55 13.51 7.93
C LYS A 18 6.81 13.07 8.67
N SER A 19 7.07 11.76 8.75
CA SER A 19 8.23 11.23 9.47
C SER A 19 8.59 9.82 9.00
N VAL A 20 9.82 9.41 9.31
CA VAL A 20 10.28 8.02 9.12
C VAL A 20 9.44 7.04 9.96
N TYR A 21 8.95 7.46 11.12
CA TYR A 21 8.06 6.64 11.95
C TYR A 21 6.77 6.26 11.21
N GLU A 22 6.17 7.21 10.49
CA GLU A 22 4.98 6.91 9.68
C GLU A 22 5.30 5.99 8.50
N LEU A 23 6.51 6.10 7.91
CA LEU A 23 6.95 5.18 6.88
C LEU A 23 7.06 3.75 7.40
N VAL A 24 7.60 3.55 8.60
CA VAL A 24 7.70 2.22 9.23
C VAL A 24 6.31 1.60 9.43
N ILE A 25 5.34 2.39 9.92
CA ILE A 25 3.95 1.93 10.07
C ILE A 25 3.37 1.49 8.72
N VAL A 26 3.51 2.34 7.70
CA VAL A 26 2.92 2.08 6.37
C VAL A 26 3.52 0.83 5.72
N ILE A 27 4.83 0.64 5.82
CA ILE A 27 5.48 -0.56 5.29
C ILE A 27 5.09 -1.81 6.07
N ALA A 28 4.96 -1.72 7.40
CA ALA A 28 4.48 -2.84 8.21
C ALA A 28 3.06 -3.27 7.81
N ASP A 29 2.15 -2.31 7.62
CA ASP A 29 0.79 -2.58 7.14
C ASP A 29 0.77 -3.19 5.74
N ALA A 30 1.60 -2.69 4.82
CA ALA A 30 1.71 -3.23 3.46
C ALA A 30 2.23 -4.68 3.46
N MET A 31 3.24 -4.99 4.29
CA MET A 31 3.75 -6.35 4.45
C MET A 31 2.73 -7.29 5.10
N HIS A 32 1.96 -6.80 6.08
CA HIS A 32 0.87 -7.56 6.67
C HIS A 32 -0.21 -7.88 5.64
N CYS A 33 -0.62 -6.89 4.84
CA CYS A 33 -1.56 -7.07 3.72
C CYS A 33 -1.05 -8.12 2.72
N HIS A 34 0.23 -8.02 2.31
CA HIS A 34 0.87 -9.00 1.44
C HIS A 34 0.83 -10.42 2.03
N MET A 35 1.19 -10.59 3.30
CA MET A 35 1.19 -11.89 3.98
C MET A 35 -0.21 -12.50 4.02
N GLU A 36 -1.23 -11.71 4.36
CA GLU A 36 -2.62 -12.17 4.39
C GLU A 36 -3.11 -12.61 3.00
N ILE A 37 -2.77 -11.87 1.95
CA ILE A 37 -3.14 -12.20 0.56
C ILE A 37 -2.40 -13.45 0.08
N ALA A 38 -1.11 -13.59 0.39
CA ALA A 38 -0.35 -14.78 0.07
C ALA A 38 -0.94 -16.02 0.76
N ASN A 39 -1.27 -15.93 2.04
CA ASN A 39 -1.79 -17.06 2.81
C ASN A 39 -3.22 -17.43 2.43
N LYS A 40 -4.11 -16.45 2.21
CA LYS A 40 -5.54 -16.69 1.95
C LYS A 40 -5.86 -16.92 0.49
N CYS A 41 -5.13 -16.28 -0.41
CA CYS A 41 -5.43 -16.30 -1.84
C CYS A 41 -4.34 -17.00 -2.66
N GLY A 42 -3.18 -17.32 -2.08
CA GLY A 42 -2.05 -17.88 -2.82
C GLY A 42 -1.39 -16.89 -3.79
N ILE A 43 -1.63 -15.59 -3.60
CA ILE A 43 -1.16 -14.54 -4.51
C ILE A 43 0.09 -13.87 -3.91
N LEU A 44 1.18 -13.89 -4.66
CA LEU A 44 2.40 -13.13 -4.36
C LEU A 44 2.39 -11.84 -5.19
N HIS A 45 2.46 -10.69 -4.52
CA HIS A 45 2.43 -9.39 -5.19
C HIS A 45 3.69 -9.11 -6.03
N ARG A 46 4.86 -9.57 -5.56
CA ARG A 46 6.16 -9.48 -6.25
C ARG A 46 6.73 -8.07 -6.52
N ASP A 47 5.93 -7.01 -6.41
CA ASP A 47 6.37 -5.62 -6.54
C ASP A 47 5.91 -4.75 -5.37
N ILE A 48 6.56 -4.93 -4.23
CA ILE A 48 6.38 -4.08 -3.05
C ILE A 48 7.37 -2.91 -3.15
N SER A 49 7.16 -2.04 -4.14
CA SER A 49 7.97 -0.85 -4.36
C SER A 49 7.28 0.42 -3.83
N TRP A 50 8.05 1.52 -3.80
CA TRP A 50 7.59 2.83 -3.33
C TRP A 50 6.31 3.33 -4.00
N ASN A 51 6.09 2.97 -5.27
CA ASN A 51 4.95 3.43 -6.05
C ASN A 51 3.68 2.60 -5.84
N ASN A 52 3.83 1.39 -5.31
CA ASN A 52 2.74 0.44 -5.06
C ASN A 52 2.27 0.45 -3.61
N VAL A 53 2.85 1.32 -2.78
CA VAL A 53 2.41 1.54 -1.41
C VAL A 53 1.85 2.94 -1.27
N LEU A 54 0.62 3.01 -0.79
CA LEU A 54 -0.04 4.25 -0.42
C LEU A 54 -0.25 4.30 1.09
N PHE A 55 -0.57 5.48 1.60
CA PHE A 55 -1.06 5.62 2.97
C PHE A 55 -2.37 6.40 3.02
N ARG A 56 -3.17 6.10 4.03
CA ARG A 56 -4.34 6.87 4.42
C ARG A 56 -4.09 7.50 5.78
N ARG A 57 -4.69 8.66 6.02
CA ARG A 57 -4.70 9.29 7.34
C ARG A 57 -6.12 9.63 7.75
N GLU A 58 -6.53 9.09 8.90
CA GLU A 58 -7.81 9.38 9.52
C GLU A 58 -7.62 9.68 11.00
N SER A 59 -8.16 10.80 11.47
CA SER A 59 -8.10 11.19 12.88
C SER A 59 -6.68 11.15 13.48
N GLY A 60 -5.66 11.46 12.65
CA GLY A 60 -4.25 11.44 13.04
C GLY A 60 -3.54 10.10 12.85
N LEU A 61 -4.28 8.99 12.77
CA LEU A 61 -3.74 7.65 12.55
C LEU A 61 -3.34 7.46 11.09
N VAL A 62 -2.18 6.84 10.87
CA VAL A 62 -1.66 6.50 9.54
C VAL A 62 -1.83 5.00 9.33
N GLN A 63 -2.30 4.62 8.14
CA GLN A 63 -2.44 3.24 7.72
C GLN A 63 -1.83 3.04 6.34
N GLY A 64 -1.07 1.97 6.16
CA GLY A 64 -0.52 1.58 4.87
C GLY A 64 -1.50 0.77 4.03
N MET A 65 -1.34 0.89 2.72
CA MET A 65 -2.11 0.16 1.72
C MET A 65 -1.17 -0.32 0.62
N LEU A 66 -1.30 -1.59 0.24
CA LEU A 66 -0.62 -2.17 -0.92
C LEU A 66 -1.61 -2.15 -2.10
N ILE A 67 -1.16 -1.71 -3.27
CA ILE A 67 -1.95 -1.58 -4.50
C ILE A 67 -1.17 -2.19 -5.67
N ASP A 68 -1.85 -2.39 -6.80
CA ASP A 68 -1.27 -2.92 -8.04
C ASP A 68 -0.94 -4.42 -7.97
N PHE A 69 -1.99 -5.23 -7.85
CA PHE A 69 -1.93 -6.70 -7.80
C PHE A 69 -2.12 -7.33 -9.19
N ASP A 70 -1.54 -6.74 -10.23
CA ASP A 70 -1.66 -7.21 -11.61
C ASP A 70 -0.77 -8.44 -11.96
#